data_AF-A0A3Q0GKJ8-F1
#
_entry.id   AF-A0A3Q0GKJ8-F1
#
_cell.length_a   1.000
_cell.length_b   1.000
_cell.length_c   1.000
_cell.angle_alpha   90.00
_cell.angle_beta   90.00
_cell.angle_gamma   90.00
#
_symmetry.space_group_name_H-M   'P 1'
#
loop_
_entity.id
_entity.type
_entity.pdbx_description
1 polymer ?
#
loop_
_entity_poly.entity_id
_entity_poly.type
_entity_poly.pdbx_seq_one_letter_code
_entity_poly.pdbx_strand_id
1 'polypeptide(L)'
;MTSTVSTSYTLIPNQKYRRSNRRSRRFCKILDIDSQSLSTLGDFKALPIEIFQMVLEHLSVKDISMLSMVSKTISSRLINYISTPSGNRRLLQKDFHNLELSGKRQGSCILEHYRALGLLLKRCTLLLPTKDRLKYIHNILSETLTAGWDELECHRVFNFLCELSNLPRKMQTVVSSKPGHVVWQKMIEGPTDETSLKGLADAIKLLYDTEAKEWTADDVISLVDELSVVPREWLMENNARLLILSGNNICFTFMASKAVNGRAVELARLMVFLALVCEKDLYCMDWTVKMMQKVCQVFSTPGEKNNFLQSVENAFAHLVMDMLQSVMSGDRDEEDSSFLNLFHLVNAQANFHKEILYLTLRSTST
;
A
#
# COMPACT_ATOMS: atom_id res chain seq x y z
N MET A 1 50.68 13.84 -29.80
CA MET A 1 50.49 14.79 -28.69
C MET A 1 49.02 14.77 -28.32
N THR A 2 48.71 14.03 -27.26
CA THR A 2 47.35 13.66 -26.84
C THR A 2 46.86 14.57 -25.72
N SER A 3 45.63 15.06 -25.89
CA SER A 3 44.83 15.74 -24.89
C SER A 3 44.34 14.74 -23.83
N THR A 4 44.45 15.09 -22.54
CA THR A 4 43.73 14.42 -21.46
C THR A 4 43.05 15.45 -20.55
N VAL A 5 41.73 15.32 -20.49
CA VAL A 5 40.80 16.02 -19.61
C VAL A 5 40.86 15.37 -18.22
N SER A 6 40.95 16.17 -17.14
CA SER A 6 40.79 15.68 -15.77
C SER A 6 39.92 16.62 -14.92
N THR A 7 38.69 16.16 -14.67
CA THR A 7 37.96 16.12 -13.38
C THR A 7 38.19 17.25 -12.36
N SER A 8 37.27 18.21 -12.32
CA SER A 8 37.07 19.14 -11.21
C SER A 8 36.09 18.57 -10.17
N TYR A 9 36.62 18.08 -9.05
CA TYR A 9 35.84 17.86 -7.82
C TYR A 9 35.70 19.19 -7.06
N THR A 10 34.48 19.52 -6.65
CA THR A 10 34.11 20.73 -5.92
C THR A 10 34.64 20.72 -4.47
N LEU A 11 35.57 21.62 -4.19
CA LEU A 11 36.02 21.99 -2.83
C LEU A 11 35.03 22.99 -2.22
N ILE A 12 34.53 22.70 -1.02
CA ILE A 12 33.64 23.57 -0.21
C ILE A 12 34.49 24.67 0.47
N PRO A 13 34.20 25.97 0.29
CA PRO A 13 34.86 27.03 1.05
C PRO A 13 34.15 27.31 2.37
N ASN A 14 34.89 27.19 3.47
CA ASN A 14 34.52 27.65 4.81
C ASN A 14 34.67 29.17 4.91
N GLN A 15 33.57 29.94 4.90
CA GLN A 15 33.46 31.19 5.70
C GLN A 15 32.04 31.75 5.69
N LYS A 16 31.44 31.84 6.89
CA LYS A 16 30.11 32.42 7.13
C LYS A 16 30.20 33.94 7.18
N TYR A 17 29.52 34.60 6.23
CA TYR A 17 29.27 36.05 6.25
C TYR A 17 28.13 36.40 7.22
N ARG A 18 28.39 37.37 8.10
CA ARG A 18 27.48 38.01 9.08
C ARG A 18 26.31 38.74 8.38
N ARG A 19 25.10 38.67 8.96
CA ARG A 19 24.02 39.64 8.73
C ARG A 19 23.53 40.30 10.03
N SER A 20 23.83 41.60 10.10
CA SER A 20 23.26 42.77 10.80
C SER A 20 22.18 42.68 11.90
N ASN A 21 22.55 43.28 13.04
CA ASN A 21 21.82 44.15 13.99
C ASN A 21 20.33 44.47 13.79
N ARG A 22 19.53 44.19 14.84
CA ARG A 22 18.39 45.04 15.25
C ARG A 22 18.62 45.60 16.66
N ARG A 23 18.37 46.91 16.74
CA ARG A 23 18.61 47.85 17.84
C ARG A 23 18.07 47.40 19.20
N SER A 24 18.93 47.55 20.20
CA SER A 24 18.60 47.69 21.62
C SER A 24 17.73 48.93 21.84
N ARG A 25 16.59 48.75 22.52
CA ARG A 25 15.87 49.82 23.23
C ARG A 25 15.74 49.39 24.69
N ARG A 26 16.36 50.19 25.54
CA ARG A 26 16.37 50.14 27.01
C ARG A 26 14.95 50.15 27.58
N PHE A 27 14.67 49.26 28.53
CA PHE A 27 13.78 49.36 29.69
C PHE A 27 13.94 48.00 30.41
N CYS A 28 14.18 47.82 31.70
CA CYS A 28 14.33 48.67 32.86
C CYS A 28 15.28 47.94 33.83
N LYS A 29 16.05 48.68 34.64
CA LYS A 29 16.91 48.12 35.69
C LYS A 29 16.05 47.42 36.75
N ILE A 30 16.13 46.10 36.85
CA ILE A 30 15.77 45.36 38.06
C ILE A 30 16.92 44.41 38.35
N LEU A 31 17.56 44.69 39.49
CA LEU A 31 18.48 43.91 40.32
C LEU A 31 19.15 42.67 39.69
N ASP A 32 20.49 42.73 39.69
CA ASP A 32 21.40 41.58 39.68
C ASP A 32 20.85 40.46 40.56
N ILE A 33 20.34 39.41 39.92
CA ILE A 33 20.32 38.07 40.49
C ILE A 33 21.34 37.33 39.65
N ASP A 34 22.41 36.88 40.31
CA ASP A 34 23.52 36.10 39.77
C ASP A 34 23.08 35.23 38.60
N SER A 35 23.84 35.27 37.50
CA SER A 35 23.69 34.37 36.36
C SER A 35 24.05 32.95 36.78
N GLN A 36 23.16 32.29 37.54
CA GLN A 36 23.19 30.87 37.74
C GLN A 36 23.07 30.24 36.36
N SER A 37 24.02 29.36 36.02
CA SER A 37 23.98 28.55 34.81
C SER A 37 22.57 27.94 34.68
N LEU A 38 21.79 28.43 33.71
CA LEU A 38 20.41 27.99 33.51
C LEU A 38 20.41 26.47 33.37
N SER A 39 19.85 25.79 34.37
CA SER A 39 19.80 24.33 34.36
C SER A 39 18.90 23.84 33.23
N THR A 40 19.09 22.61 32.76
CA THR A 40 18.18 22.00 31.76
C THR A 40 16.74 21.88 32.26
N LEU A 41 16.48 22.11 33.54
CA LEU A 41 15.15 22.18 34.14
C LEU A 41 14.64 23.61 34.37
N GLY A 42 15.45 24.64 34.17
CA GLY A 42 15.13 25.99 34.61
C GLY A 42 14.73 26.02 36.09
N ASP A 43 13.68 26.78 36.41
CA ASP A 43 13.13 26.93 37.76
C ASP A 43 12.49 25.63 38.30
N PHE A 44 12.13 24.68 37.43
CA PHE A 44 11.60 23.38 37.87
C PHE A 44 12.64 22.55 38.64
N LYS A 45 13.93 22.91 38.58
CA LYS A 45 14.98 22.21 39.33
C LYS A 45 14.76 22.34 40.84
N ALA A 46 14.18 23.46 41.29
CA ALA A 46 13.87 23.70 42.69
C ALA A 46 12.62 22.96 43.18
N LEU A 47 11.81 22.39 42.27
CA LEU A 47 10.55 21.75 42.60
C LEU A 47 10.71 20.22 42.79
N PRO A 48 10.13 19.65 43.86
CA PRO A 48 9.95 18.21 43.99
C PRO A 48 9.21 17.63 42.77
N ILE A 49 9.48 16.37 42.44
CA ILE A 49 8.90 15.72 41.26
C ILE A 49 7.37 15.60 41.37
N GLU A 50 6.86 15.49 42.58
CA GLU A 50 5.44 15.43 42.91
C GLU A 50 4.75 16.76 42.56
N ILE A 51 5.36 17.89 42.92
CA ILE A 51 4.84 19.22 42.57
C ILE A 51 4.89 19.44 41.05
N PHE A 52 5.94 18.96 40.39
CA PHE A 52 5.98 18.97 38.93
C PHE A 52 4.82 18.17 38.32
N GLN A 53 4.50 16.99 38.86
CA GLN A 53 3.35 16.20 38.41
C GLN A 53 2.01 16.90 38.66
N MET A 54 1.84 17.56 39.83
CA MET A 54 0.66 18.39 40.09
C MET A 54 0.51 19.54 39.09
N VAL A 55 1.62 20.17 38.67
CA VAL A 55 1.57 21.19 37.60
C VAL A 55 1.10 20.56 36.29
N LEU A 56 1.58 19.36 35.94
CA LEU A 56 1.13 18.66 34.73
C LEU A 56 -0.37 18.35 34.75
N GLU A 57 -0.98 18.12 35.92
CA GLU A 57 -2.42 17.88 36.06
C GLU A 57 -3.28 19.07 35.61
N HIS A 58 -2.75 20.29 35.72
CA HIS A 58 -3.44 21.53 35.36
C HIS A 58 -3.21 21.96 33.89
N LEU A 59 -2.24 21.35 33.20
CA LEU A 59 -1.90 21.70 31.82
C LEU A 59 -2.68 20.88 30.79
N SER A 60 -3.09 21.47 29.67
CA SER A 60 -3.69 20.69 28.59
C SER A 60 -2.68 19.71 27.97
N VAL A 61 -3.15 18.62 27.34
CA VAL A 61 -2.26 17.66 26.65
C VAL A 61 -1.41 18.37 25.59
N LYS A 62 -1.96 19.40 24.93
CA LYS A 62 -1.24 20.23 23.97
C LYS A 62 -0.12 21.04 24.62
N ASP A 63 -0.35 21.61 25.79
CA ASP A 63 0.67 22.39 26.51
C ASP A 63 1.77 21.49 27.06
N ILE A 64 1.41 20.31 27.59
CA ILE A 64 2.38 19.28 27.98
C ILE A 64 3.22 18.84 26.77
N SER A 65 2.57 18.70 25.61
CA SER A 65 3.22 18.39 24.34
C SER A 65 4.25 19.45 23.94
N MET A 66 3.95 20.74 24.13
CA MET A 66 4.91 21.83 23.91
C MET A 66 6.03 21.82 24.97
N LEU A 67 5.69 21.58 26.23
CA LEU A 67 6.63 21.50 27.34
C LEU A 67 7.68 20.39 27.14
N SER A 68 7.29 19.26 26.53
CA SER A 68 8.20 18.16 26.20
C SER A 68 9.39 18.55 25.31
N MET A 69 9.24 19.64 24.55
CA MET A 69 10.26 20.13 23.62
C MET A 69 11.24 21.11 24.27
N VAL A 70 11.04 21.49 25.54
CA VAL A 70 11.84 22.51 26.22
C VAL A 70 13.22 21.98 26.64
N SER A 71 13.31 20.72 27.06
CA SER A 71 14.60 20.07 27.36
C SER A 71 14.53 18.55 27.38
N LYS A 72 15.69 17.89 27.21
CA LYS A 72 15.81 16.42 27.33
C LYS A 72 15.35 15.90 28.68
N THR A 73 15.66 16.63 29.75
CA THR A 73 15.33 16.20 31.12
C THR A 73 13.83 16.34 31.39
N ILE A 74 13.18 17.40 30.89
CA ILE A 74 11.72 17.56 30.97
C ILE A 74 11.04 16.45 30.16
N SER A 75 11.50 16.19 28.93
CA SER A 75 10.98 15.09 28.11
C SER A 75 11.08 13.73 28.81
N SER A 76 12.22 13.42 29.42
CA SER A 76 12.40 12.18 30.20
C SER A 76 11.47 12.10 31.42
N ARG A 77 11.27 13.20 32.16
CA ARG A 77 10.29 13.26 33.26
C ARG A 77 8.85 13.04 32.76
N LEU A 78 8.50 13.56 31.59
CA LEU A 78 7.19 13.37 30.98
C LEU A 78 6.97 11.92 30.51
N ILE A 79 7.97 11.29 29.91
CA ILE A 79 7.93 9.86 29.56
C ILE A 79 7.61 9.03 30.81
N ASN A 80 8.36 9.27 31.89
CA ASN A 80 8.15 8.56 33.16
C ASN A 80 6.76 8.86 33.74
N TYR A 81 6.32 10.11 33.71
CA TYR A 81 5.00 10.52 34.18
C TYR A 81 3.88 9.80 33.41
N ILE A 82 3.95 9.75 32.07
CA ILE A 82 2.96 9.07 31.24
C ILE A 82 2.83 7.61 31.68
N SER A 83 3.94 6.93 31.96
CA SER A 83 3.94 5.53 32.44
C SER A 83 3.44 5.34 33.88
N THR A 84 3.26 6.41 34.67
CA THR A 84 2.71 6.27 36.04
C THR A 84 1.21 5.97 36.03
N PRO A 85 0.65 5.34 37.07
CA PRO A 85 -0.79 5.14 37.19
C PRO A 85 -1.62 6.43 37.14
N SER A 86 -1.08 7.55 37.65
CA SER A 86 -1.75 8.86 37.61
C SER A 86 -1.72 9.47 36.21
N GLY A 87 -0.58 9.42 35.53
CA GLY A 87 -0.45 9.87 34.14
C GLY A 87 -1.30 9.04 33.18
N ASN A 88 -1.27 7.71 33.33
CA ASN A 88 -2.10 6.77 32.56
C ASN A 88 -3.59 7.08 32.72
N ARG A 89 -4.11 7.15 33.96
CA ARG A 89 -5.54 7.42 34.19
C ARG A 89 -6.01 8.76 33.61
N ARG A 90 -5.14 9.76 33.61
CA ARG A 90 -5.46 11.09 33.09
C ARG A 90 -5.37 11.18 31.57
N LEU A 91 -4.32 10.62 30.97
CA LEU A 91 -4.00 10.80 29.56
C LEU A 91 -4.64 9.71 28.69
N LEU A 92 -4.67 8.47 29.17
CA LEU A 92 -5.20 7.29 28.47
C LEU A 92 -6.59 6.97 29.04
N GLN A 93 -7.56 7.81 28.70
CA GLN A 93 -8.96 7.63 29.13
C GLN A 93 -9.49 6.30 28.60
N LYS A 94 -9.76 5.36 29.50
CA LYS A 94 -10.43 4.09 29.18
C LYS A 94 -11.92 4.31 28.92
N ASP A 95 -12.58 3.33 28.31
CA ASP A 95 -14.04 3.30 28.13
C ASP A 95 -14.63 4.45 27.28
N PHE A 96 -13.81 5.03 26.40
CA PHE A 96 -14.18 6.16 25.54
C PHE A 96 -15.29 5.85 24.54
N HIS A 97 -15.54 4.57 24.24
CA HIS A 97 -16.52 4.07 23.28
C HIS A 97 -17.87 3.71 23.90
N ASN A 98 -18.06 3.87 25.22
CA ASN A 98 -19.34 3.67 25.88
C ASN A 98 -20.32 4.81 25.55
N LEU A 99 -21.04 4.64 24.44
CA LEU A 99 -21.97 5.61 23.85
C LEU A 99 -23.17 5.97 24.73
N GLU A 100 -23.52 5.15 25.72
CA GLU A 100 -24.71 5.38 26.57
C GLU A 100 -24.66 6.69 27.37
N LEU A 101 -23.50 7.35 27.47
CA LEU A 101 -23.29 8.55 28.28
C LEU A 101 -22.90 9.81 27.49
N SER A 102 -22.78 9.77 26.16
CA SER A 102 -22.21 10.93 25.45
C SER A 102 -22.73 11.21 24.06
N GLY A 103 -23.40 12.36 23.90
CA GLY A 103 -23.86 12.86 22.61
C GLY A 103 -22.71 13.18 21.63
N LYS A 104 -23.06 13.36 20.34
CA LYS A 104 -22.12 13.60 19.22
C LYS A 104 -21.04 14.67 19.44
N ARG A 105 -21.25 15.65 20.34
CA ARG A 105 -20.24 16.67 20.68
C ARG A 105 -19.06 16.11 21.46
N GLN A 106 -19.24 15.07 22.29
CA GLN A 106 -18.15 14.47 23.06
C GLN A 106 -17.20 13.65 22.18
N GLY A 107 -17.72 13.02 21.12
CA GLY A 107 -16.92 12.25 20.15
C GLY A 107 -15.84 13.07 19.44
N SER A 108 -16.11 14.35 19.14
CA SER A 108 -15.10 15.26 18.59
C SER A 108 -14.02 15.62 19.61
N CYS A 109 -14.42 15.85 20.86
CA CYS A 109 -13.52 16.19 21.97
C CYS A 109 -12.53 15.05 22.27
N ILE A 110 -12.99 13.79 22.26
CA ILE A 110 -12.12 12.64 22.52
C ILE A 110 -11.14 12.39 21.38
N LEU A 111 -11.56 12.60 20.13
CA LEU A 111 -10.67 12.49 18.97
C LEU A 111 -9.58 13.55 19.02
N GLU A 112 -9.93 14.79 19.38
CA GLU A 112 -8.96 15.87 19.58
C GLU A 112 -7.98 15.58 20.72
N HIS A 113 -8.48 15.02 21.83
CA HIS A 113 -7.66 14.58 22.95
C HIS A 113 -6.63 13.52 22.53
N TYR A 114 -7.06 12.45 21.86
CA TYR A 114 -6.17 11.38 21.38
C TYR A 114 -5.22 11.87 20.27
N ARG A 115 -5.64 12.84 19.45
CA ARG A 115 -4.75 13.51 18.48
C ARG A 115 -3.65 14.30 19.17
N ALA A 116 -3.99 15.07 20.21
CA ALA A 116 -3.02 15.81 21.01
C ALA A 116 -2.08 14.87 21.77
N LEU A 117 -2.60 13.75 22.27
CA LEU A 117 -1.81 12.71 22.93
C LEU A 117 -0.82 12.04 21.97
N GLY A 118 -1.24 11.68 20.76
CA GLY A 118 -0.33 11.14 19.75
C GLY A 118 0.82 12.10 19.43
N LEU A 119 0.52 13.40 19.38
CA LEU A 119 1.55 14.43 19.19
C LEU A 119 2.49 14.56 20.40
N LEU A 120 1.97 14.49 21.62
CA LEU A 120 2.77 14.41 22.86
C LEU A 120 3.73 13.22 22.81
N LEU A 121 3.24 12.01 22.53
CA LEU A 121 4.07 10.81 22.44
C LEU A 121 5.16 10.95 21.38
N LYS A 122 4.82 11.50 20.21
CA LYS A 122 5.78 11.76 19.12
C LYS A 122 6.88 12.73 19.55
N ARG A 123 6.55 13.79 20.29
CA ARG A 123 7.51 14.81 20.73
C ARG A 123 8.38 14.32 21.88
N CYS A 124 7.79 13.67 22.89
CA CYS A 124 8.53 13.06 23.99
C CYS A 124 9.60 12.07 23.49
N THR A 125 9.24 11.28 22.48
CA THR A 125 10.13 10.23 21.94
C THR A 125 10.99 10.68 20.77
N LEU A 126 10.99 11.97 20.40
CA LEU A 126 11.65 12.49 19.20
C LEU A 126 13.15 12.16 19.14
N LEU A 127 13.80 12.13 20.30
CA LEU A 127 15.24 11.89 20.43
C LEU A 127 15.60 10.42 20.68
N LEU A 128 14.61 9.54 20.78
CA LEU A 128 14.85 8.11 20.93
C LEU A 128 15.17 7.47 19.58
N PRO A 129 16.04 6.45 19.53
CA PRO A 129 16.18 5.58 18.37
C PRO A 129 14.82 5.01 17.97
N THR A 130 14.62 4.77 16.66
CA THR A 130 13.34 4.27 16.13
C THR A 130 12.88 2.99 16.84
N LYS A 131 13.81 2.08 17.14
CA LYS A 131 13.52 0.83 17.87
C LYS A 131 12.92 1.08 19.25
N ASP A 132 13.52 1.99 20.02
CA ASP A 132 13.09 2.29 21.39
C ASP A 132 11.78 3.06 21.40
N ARG A 133 11.59 3.96 20.42
CA ARG A 133 10.32 4.65 20.21
C ARG A 133 9.18 3.67 19.93
N LEU A 134 9.40 2.70 19.03
CA LEU A 134 8.40 1.69 18.70
C LEU A 134 8.07 0.81 19.91
N LYS A 135 9.10 0.37 20.65
CA LYS A 135 8.91 -0.40 21.88
C LYS A 135 8.08 0.37 22.91
N TYR A 136 8.39 1.65 23.14
CA TYR A 136 7.64 2.49 24.07
C TYR A 136 6.18 2.70 23.65
N ILE A 137 5.92 3.00 22.37
CA ILE A 137 4.55 3.16 21.86
C ILE A 137 3.78 1.85 21.95
N HIS A 138 4.40 0.73 21.59
CA HIS A 138 3.78 -0.59 21.70
C HIS A 138 3.39 -0.91 23.15
N ASN A 139 4.28 -0.61 24.11
CA ASN A 139 4.01 -0.80 25.54
C ASN A 139 2.77 0.00 25.98
N ILE A 140 2.69 1.28 25.62
CA ILE A 140 1.54 2.12 25.98
C ILE A 140 0.24 1.60 25.36
N LEU A 141 0.27 1.24 24.08
CA LEU A 141 -0.92 0.78 23.39
C LEU A 141 -1.38 -0.58 23.93
N SER A 142 -0.47 -1.56 23.95
CA SER A 142 -0.81 -2.94 24.28
C SER A 142 -1.00 -3.20 25.78
N GLU A 143 -0.13 -2.64 26.62
CA GLU A 143 -0.13 -2.93 28.06
C GLU A 143 -0.99 -1.95 28.86
N THR A 144 -1.37 -0.81 28.28
CA THR A 144 -2.17 0.20 29.00
C THR A 144 -3.52 0.46 28.35
N LEU A 145 -3.54 0.81 27.06
CA LEU A 145 -4.76 1.25 26.39
C LEU A 145 -5.70 0.08 26.09
N THR A 146 -5.16 -0.98 25.49
CA THR A 146 -5.93 -2.18 25.09
C THR A 146 -5.83 -3.32 26.10
N ALA A 147 -5.20 -3.08 27.26
CA ALA A 147 -5.04 -4.11 28.26
C ALA A 147 -6.39 -4.53 28.85
N GLY A 148 -6.70 -5.82 28.71
CA GLY A 148 -7.96 -6.42 29.14
C GLY A 148 -9.10 -6.33 28.13
N TRP A 149 -8.83 -5.87 26.90
CA TRP A 149 -9.84 -5.90 25.84
C TRP A 149 -10.07 -7.34 25.37
N ASP A 150 -11.33 -7.74 25.32
CA ASP A 150 -11.77 -8.96 24.65
C ASP A 150 -12.24 -8.64 23.22
N GLU A 151 -12.69 -9.67 22.49
CA GLU A 151 -13.17 -9.51 21.11
C GLU A 151 -14.38 -8.57 21.01
N LEU A 152 -15.27 -8.61 22.01
CA LEU A 152 -16.45 -7.74 22.09
C LEU A 152 -16.04 -6.28 22.26
N GLU A 153 -15.07 -6.00 23.12
CA GLU A 153 -14.57 -4.65 23.35
C GLU A 153 -13.87 -4.09 22.11
N CYS A 154 -13.07 -4.91 21.42
CA CYS A 154 -12.48 -4.55 20.14
C CYS A 154 -13.57 -4.20 19.11
N HIS A 155 -14.65 -4.98 19.06
CA HIS A 155 -15.77 -4.72 18.16
C HIS A 155 -16.49 -3.41 18.49
N ARG A 156 -16.71 -3.09 19.77
CA ARG A 156 -17.32 -1.82 20.21
C ARG A 156 -16.47 -0.62 19.83
N VAL A 157 -15.16 -0.69 20.05
CA VAL A 157 -14.21 0.37 19.66
C VAL A 157 -14.20 0.55 18.14
N PHE A 158 -14.20 -0.54 17.39
CA PHE A 158 -14.30 -0.49 15.93
C PHE A 158 -15.57 0.23 15.46
N ASN A 159 -16.74 -0.12 16.02
CA ASN A 159 -18.01 0.52 15.67
C ASN A 159 -18.01 2.01 16.04
N PHE A 160 -17.50 2.37 17.22
CA PHE A 160 -17.34 3.75 17.64
C PHE A 160 -16.47 4.56 16.67
N LEU A 161 -15.31 4.02 16.26
CA LEU A 161 -14.43 4.66 15.28
C LEU A 161 -15.10 4.79 13.91
N CYS A 162 -15.86 3.77 13.49
CA CYS A 162 -16.63 3.76 12.26
C CYS A 162 -17.69 4.88 12.23
N GLU A 163 -18.42 5.08 13.31
CA GLU A 163 -19.40 6.17 13.44
C GLU A 163 -18.74 7.55 13.39
N LEU A 164 -17.62 7.75 14.08
CA LEU A 164 -16.91 9.03 14.09
C LEU A 164 -16.29 9.38 12.73
N SER A 165 -15.72 8.40 12.06
CA SER A 165 -14.96 8.62 10.81
C SER A 165 -15.83 8.54 9.56
N ASN A 166 -17.11 8.15 9.71
CA ASN A 166 -17.99 7.70 8.63
C ASN A 166 -17.32 6.63 7.76
N LEU A 167 -16.45 5.79 8.36
CA LEU A 167 -15.68 4.79 7.62
C LEU A 167 -16.58 3.83 6.85
N PRO A 168 -17.70 3.30 7.38
CA PRO A 168 -18.60 2.45 6.61
C PRO A 168 -19.18 3.16 5.40
N ARG A 169 -19.52 4.45 5.51
CA ARG A 169 -20.03 5.24 4.38
C ARG A 169 -18.92 5.55 3.37
N LYS A 170 -17.69 5.79 3.80
CA LYS A 170 -16.52 5.97 2.92
C LYS A 170 -16.13 4.67 2.22
N MET A 171 -16.12 3.56 2.94
CA MET A 171 -15.94 2.22 2.40
C MET A 171 -17.06 1.87 1.45
N GLN A 172 -18.32 2.13 1.80
CA GLN A 172 -19.47 1.95 0.92
C GLN A 172 -19.39 2.89 -0.29
N THR A 173 -18.82 4.09 -0.16
CA THR A 173 -18.55 4.94 -1.34
C THR A 173 -17.50 4.27 -2.22
N VAL A 174 -16.39 3.78 -1.67
CA VAL A 174 -15.32 3.07 -2.42
C VAL A 174 -15.78 1.72 -2.99
N VAL A 175 -16.72 1.04 -2.34
CA VAL A 175 -17.21 -0.29 -2.70
C VAL A 175 -18.48 -0.22 -3.56
N SER A 176 -19.27 0.85 -3.47
CA SER A 176 -20.59 0.97 -4.11
C SER A 176 -20.75 2.11 -5.13
N SER A 177 -19.72 2.91 -5.44
CA SER A 177 -19.85 3.90 -6.53
C SER A 177 -19.69 3.26 -7.93
N LYS A 178 -20.52 3.69 -8.89
CA LYS A 178 -20.46 3.35 -10.33
C LYS A 178 -19.34 4.15 -11.04
N PRO A 179 -19.21 4.01 -12.38
CA PRO A 179 -18.47 3.00 -13.15
C PRO A 179 -16.94 3.13 -12.98
N GLY A 180 -16.19 2.03 -13.17
CA GLY A 180 -14.75 1.97 -12.92
C GLY A 180 -14.34 1.38 -11.56
N HIS A 181 -15.29 0.75 -10.86
CA HIS A 181 -15.02 0.00 -9.63
C HIS A 181 -15.00 -1.50 -9.91
N VAL A 182 -13.87 -2.14 -9.61
CA VAL A 182 -13.75 -3.59 -9.64
C VAL A 182 -14.61 -4.17 -8.53
N VAL A 183 -15.67 -4.89 -8.90
CA VAL A 183 -16.44 -5.69 -7.94
C VAL A 183 -15.54 -6.88 -7.58
N TRP A 184 -14.73 -6.74 -6.53
CA TRP A 184 -13.71 -7.73 -6.13
C TRP A 184 -14.28 -9.15 -6.01
N GLN A 185 -15.55 -9.28 -5.61
CA GLN A 185 -16.24 -10.56 -5.57
C GLN A 185 -16.48 -11.17 -6.97
N LYS A 186 -16.83 -10.36 -7.98
CA LYS A 186 -16.94 -10.81 -9.37
C LYS A 186 -15.59 -11.26 -9.94
N MET A 187 -14.48 -10.70 -9.47
CA MET A 187 -13.15 -11.12 -9.94
C MET A 187 -12.83 -12.57 -9.60
N ILE A 188 -13.53 -13.13 -8.60
CA ILE A 188 -13.35 -14.50 -8.09
C ILE A 188 -14.46 -15.43 -8.58
N GLU A 189 -15.70 -14.94 -8.67
CA GLU A 189 -16.88 -15.78 -8.92
C GLU A 189 -17.21 -15.96 -10.41
N GLY A 190 -16.82 -15.04 -11.30
CA GLY A 190 -17.16 -15.17 -12.73
C GLY A 190 -16.43 -14.21 -13.68
N PRO A 191 -16.59 -14.39 -15.00
CA PRO A 191 -15.96 -13.53 -15.98
C PRO A 191 -16.50 -12.09 -15.85
N THR A 192 -15.58 -11.14 -15.73
CA THR A 192 -15.87 -9.70 -15.63
C THR A 192 -15.75 -9.05 -17.00
N ASP A 193 -16.66 -8.13 -17.30
CA ASP A 193 -16.68 -7.39 -18.57
C ASP A 193 -15.59 -6.31 -18.64
N GLU A 194 -15.24 -5.91 -19.87
CA GLU A 194 -14.23 -4.87 -20.12
C GLU A 194 -14.51 -3.56 -19.36
N THR A 195 -15.76 -3.12 -19.34
CA THR A 195 -16.11 -1.80 -18.79
C THR A 195 -15.90 -1.73 -17.28
N SER A 196 -16.07 -2.86 -16.59
CA SER A 196 -15.82 -3.00 -15.15
C SER A 196 -14.33 -2.88 -14.80
N LEU A 197 -13.43 -3.35 -15.68
CA LEU A 197 -11.97 -3.34 -15.45
C LEU A 197 -11.26 -2.10 -15.99
N LYS A 198 -11.88 -1.40 -16.93
CA LYS A 198 -11.27 -0.24 -17.60
C LYS A 198 -10.75 0.83 -16.63
N GLY A 199 -11.52 1.17 -15.60
CA GLY A 199 -11.11 2.17 -14.60
C GLY A 199 -9.85 1.76 -13.83
N LEU A 200 -9.74 0.48 -13.47
CA LEU A 200 -8.53 -0.04 -12.80
C LEU A 200 -7.34 -0.08 -13.76
N ALA A 201 -7.55 -0.53 -14.99
CA ALA A 201 -6.50 -0.55 -16.01
C ALA A 201 -5.93 0.85 -16.29
N ASP A 202 -6.79 1.86 -16.36
CA ASP A 202 -6.37 3.25 -16.57
C ASP A 202 -5.63 3.80 -15.34
N ALA A 203 -6.01 3.41 -14.12
CA ALA A 203 -5.25 3.74 -12.92
C ALA A 203 -3.85 3.10 -12.91
N ILE A 204 -3.73 1.83 -13.32
CA ILE A 204 -2.43 1.13 -13.42
C ILE A 204 -1.55 1.80 -14.48
N LYS A 205 -2.11 2.20 -15.63
CA LYS A 205 -1.37 2.97 -16.65
C LYS A 205 -0.81 4.28 -16.09
N LEU A 206 -1.63 5.03 -15.36
CA LEU A 206 -1.19 6.29 -14.75
C LEU A 206 -0.06 6.09 -13.75
N LEU A 207 -0.09 5.01 -12.96
CA LEU A 207 1.00 4.65 -12.06
C LEU A 207 2.27 4.27 -12.84
N TYR A 208 2.13 3.54 -13.95
CA TYR A 208 3.26 3.08 -14.75
C TYR A 208 3.94 4.19 -15.57
N ASP A 209 3.18 5.17 -16.07
CA ASP A 209 3.68 6.23 -16.95
C ASP A 209 4.41 7.38 -16.21
N THR A 210 4.60 7.32 -14.89
CA THR A 210 4.86 8.55 -14.14
C THR A 210 6.26 9.17 -14.30
N GLU A 211 6.25 10.38 -14.86
CA GLU A 211 7.25 11.45 -14.71
C GLU A 211 7.54 11.83 -13.24
N ALA A 212 6.72 11.35 -12.29
CA ALA A 212 6.75 11.71 -10.87
C ALA A 212 7.82 11.00 -10.01
N LYS A 213 8.58 10.03 -10.54
CA LYS A 213 9.66 9.29 -9.82
C LYS A 213 9.24 8.55 -8.53
N GLU A 214 7.97 8.51 -8.17
CA GLU A 214 7.50 7.85 -6.94
C GLU A 214 7.28 6.34 -7.12
N TRP A 215 6.89 5.89 -8.31
CA TRP A 215 6.61 4.48 -8.63
C TRP A 215 7.57 3.99 -9.70
N THR A 216 8.20 2.84 -9.46
CA THR A 216 8.96 2.12 -10.48
C THR A 216 8.08 1.11 -11.22
N ALA A 217 8.52 0.67 -12.40
CA ALA A 217 7.84 -0.40 -13.14
C ALA A 217 7.71 -1.67 -12.26
N ASP A 218 8.75 -2.01 -11.49
CA ASP A 218 8.74 -3.16 -10.58
C ASP A 218 7.71 -3.00 -9.46
N ASP A 219 7.56 -1.80 -8.88
CA ASP A 219 6.54 -1.53 -7.85
C ASP A 219 5.13 -1.71 -8.41
N VAL A 220 4.88 -1.23 -9.62
CA VAL A 220 3.57 -1.36 -10.29
C VAL A 220 3.29 -2.83 -10.64
N ILE A 221 4.29 -3.57 -11.14
CA ILE A 221 4.13 -4.99 -11.42
C ILE A 221 3.88 -5.79 -10.14
N SER A 222 4.59 -5.49 -9.05
CA SER A 222 4.36 -6.12 -7.74
C SER A 222 2.96 -5.82 -7.21
N LEU A 223 2.47 -4.59 -7.38
CA LEU A 223 1.10 -4.23 -7.01
C LEU A 223 0.07 -5.06 -7.80
N VAL A 224 0.25 -5.19 -9.11
CA VAL A 224 -0.65 -6.00 -9.96
C VAL A 224 -0.60 -7.48 -9.57
N ASP A 225 0.59 -8.01 -9.24
CA ASP A 225 0.74 -9.41 -8.79
C ASP A 225 -0.02 -9.64 -7.47
N GLU A 226 0.14 -8.75 -6.50
CA GLU A 226 -0.56 -8.82 -5.20
C GLU A 226 -2.09 -8.68 -5.35
N LEU A 227 -2.56 -7.77 -6.22
CA LEU A 227 -4.00 -7.60 -6.48
C LEU A 227 -4.64 -8.86 -7.06
N SER A 228 -3.89 -9.67 -7.80
CA SER A 228 -4.39 -10.90 -8.41
C SER A 228 -4.63 -12.04 -7.40
N VAL A 229 -4.07 -11.93 -6.19
CA VAL A 229 -4.11 -12.98 -5.15
C VAL A 229 -4.74 -12.54 -3.83
N VAL A 230 -4.77 -11.23 -3.52
CA VAL A 230 -5.31 -10.68 -2.27
C VAL A 230 -6.60 -9.91 -2.53
N PRO A 231 -7.69 -10.15 -1.77
CA PRO A 231 -7.80 -11.05 -0.61
C PRO A 231 -8.05 -12.53 -0.96
N ARG A 232 -8.39 -12.83 -2.21
CA ARG A 232 -8.54 -14.19 -2.76
C ARG A 232 -8.08 -14.18 -4.21
N GLU A 233 -7.65 -15.33 -4.70
CA GLU A 233 -7.17 -15.51 -6.07
C GLU A 233 -8.26 -15.14 -7.09
N TRP A 234 -7.90 -14.26 -8.01
CA TRP A 234 -8.74 -13.87 -9.13
C TRP A 234 -8.76 -14.94 -10.21
N LEU A 235 -9.87 -15.01 -10.95
CA LEU A 235 -9.94 -15.86 -12.14
C LEU A 235 -8.89 -15.42 -13.17
N MET A 236 -8.19 -16.39 -13.75
CA MET A 236 -7.16 -16.13 -14.75
C MET A 236 -7.68 -15.38 -15.99
N GLU A 237 -8.95 -15.60 -16.36
CA GLU A 237 -9.60 -14.81 -17.43
C GLU A 237 -9.66 -13.32 -17.08
N ASN A 238 -9.97 -12.98 -15.83
CA ASN A 238 -10.06 -11.60 -15.36
C ASN A 238 -8.68 -10.95 -15.24
N ASN A 239 -7.67 -11.71 -14.81
CA ASN A 239 -6.26 -11.28 -14.84
C ASN A 239 -5.80 -10.96 -16.26
N ALA A 240 -6.07 -11.86 -17.22
CA ALA A 240 -5.75 -11.66 -18.63
C ALA A 240 -6.43 -10.41 -19.20
N ARG A 241 -7.72 -10.22 -18.93
CA ARG A 241 -8.48 -9.05 -19.38
C ARG A 241 -7.93 -7.74 -18.80
N LEU A 242 -7.57 -7.71 -17.51
CA LEU A 242 -6.94 -6.54 -16.90
C LEU A 242 -5.59 -6.21 -17.56
N LEU A 243 -4.75 -7.22 -17.84
CA LEU A 243 -3.45 -7.01 -18.47
C LEU A 243 -3.58 -6.48 -19.90
N ILE A 244 -4.51 -7.01 -20.71
CA ILE A 244 -4.81 -6.51 -22.05
C ILE A 244 -5.20 -5.03 -21.98
N LEU A 245 -6.11 -4.69 -21.07
CA LEU A 245 -6.58 -3.32 -20.90
C LEU A 245 -5.51 -2.37 -20.37
N SER A 246 -4.59 -2.86 -19.54
CA SER A 246 -3.47 -2.09 -18.99
C SER A 246 -2.44 -1.71 -20.07
N GLY A 247 -2.44 -2.41 -21.20
CA GLY A 247 -1.67 -2.07 -22.39
C GLY A 247 -0.33 -2.81 -22.50
N ASN A 248 0.28 -2.69 -23.69
CA ASN A 248 1.38 -3.55 -24.14
C ASN A 248 2.59 -3.57 -23.20
N ASN A 249 3.02 -2.41 -22.71
CA ASN A 249 4.24 -2.29 -21.91
C ASN A 249 4.05 -2.94 -20.53
N ILE A 250 2.91 -2.68 -19.89
CA ILE A 250 2.59 -3.26 -18.58
C ILE A 250 2.39 -4.77 -18.70
N CYS A 251 1.60 -5.22 -19.67
CA CYS A 251 1.37 -6.64 -19.93
C CYS A 251 2.69 -7.38 -20.19
N PHE A 252 3.54 -6.85 -21.08
CA PHE A 252 4.84 -7.45 -21.35
C PHE A 252 5.73 -7.49 -20.10
N THR A 253 5.83 -6.39 -19.35
CA THR A 253 6.70 -6.30 -18.17
C THR A 253 6.24 -7.24 -17.05
N PHE A 254 4.93 -7.37 -16.85
CA PHE A 254 4.34 -8.35 -15.94
C PHE A 254 4.73 -9.78 -16.33
N MET A 255 4.52 -10.14 -17.60
CA MET A 255 4.86 -11.47 -18.13
C MET A 255 6.36 -11.75 -18.11
N ALA A 256 7.18 -10.75 -18.42
CA ALA A 256 8.63 -10.85 -18.38
C ALA A 256 9.14 -11.08 -16.95
N SER A 257 8.58 -10.38 -15.96
CA SER A 257 8.89 -10.62 -14.54
C SER A 257 8.57 -12.07 -14.13
N LYS A 258 7.44 -12.62 -14.57
CA LYS A 258 7.08 -14.04 -14.34
C LYS A 258 8.03 -15.01 -15.03
N ALA A 259 8.46 -14.70 -16.26
CA ALA A 259 9.41 -15.50 -17.03
C ALA A 259 10.79 -15.56 -16.36
N VAL A 260 11.31 -14.41 -15.91
CA VAL A 260 12.60 -14.33 -15.19
C VAL A 260 12.58 -15.14 -13.89
N ASN A 261 11.44 -15.21 -13.22
CA ASN A 261 11.24 -16.03 -12.02
C ASN A 261 11.07 -17.54 -12.31
N GLY A 262 11.20 -17.98 -13.56
CA GLY A 262 11.11 -19.39 -13.94
C GLY A 262 9.71 -20.00 -13.85
N ARG A 263 8.66 -19.18 -13.73
CA ARG A 263 7.26 -19.61 -13.56
C ARG A 263 6.59 -19.97 -14.90
N ALA A 264 7.22 -20.86 -15.68
CA ALA A 264 6.82 -21.14 -17.07
C ALA A 264 5.39 -21.71 -17.20
N VAL A 265 4.95 -22.57 -16.27
CA VAL A 265 3.61 -23.18 -16.30
C VAL A 265 2.51 -22.16 -15.98
N GLU A 266 2.72 -21.32 -14.97
CA GLU A 266 1.80 -20.22 -14.62
C GLU A 266 1.69 -19.23 -15.79
N LEU A 267 2.83 -18.87 -16.38
CA LEU A 267 2.90 -17.99 -17.53
C LEU A 267 2.23 -18.57 -18.78
N ALA A 268 2.36 -19.88 -18.99
CA ALA A 268 1.71 -20.59 -20.09
C ALA A 268 0.19 -20.59 -19.94
N ARG A 269 -0.31 -20.84 -18.72
CA ARG A 269 -1.74 -20.72 -18.41
C ARG A 269 -2.24 -19.29 -18.69
N LEU A 270 -1.52 -18.28 -18.21
CA LEU A 270 -1.87 -16.88 -18.49
C LEU A 270 -1.90 -16.58 -20.00
N MET A 271 -0.96 -17.13 -20.79
CA MET A 271 -0.95 -16.98 -22.25
C MET A 271 -2.21 -17.54 -22.91
N VAL A 272 -2.68 -18.72 -22.46
CA VAL A 272 -3.93 -19.31 -22.97
C VAL A 272 -5.14 -18.43 -22.62
N PHE A 273 -5.19 -17.87 -21.41
CA PHE A 273 -6.26 -16.96 -21.02
C PHE A 273 -6.21 -15.61 -21.77
N LEU A 274 -5.02 -15.10 -22.13
CA LEU A 274 -4.90 -13.95 -23.04
C LEU A 274 -5.49 -14.28 -24.41
N ALA A 275 -5.20 -15.46 -24.98
CA ALA A 275 -5.80 -15.89 -26.24
C ALA A 275 -7.33 -16.04 -26.13
N LEU A 276 -7.82 -16.65 -25.05
CA LEU A 276 -9.26 -16.80 -24.78
C LEU A 276 -9.98 -15.45 -24.69
N VAL A 277 -9.43 -14.49 -23.94
CA VAL A 277 -10.00 -13.13 -23.85
C VAL A 277 -9.95 -12.43 -25.21
N CYS A 278 -8.89 -12.62 -25.99
CA CYS A 278 -8.84 -12.06 -27.34
C CYS A 278 -9.95 -12.61 -28.25
N GLU A 279 -10.24 -13.90 -28.16
CA GLU A 279 -11.35 -14.50 -28.92
C GLU A 279 -12.72 -14.00 -28.43
N LYS A 280 -12.95 -13.97 -27.10
CA LYS A 280 -14.23 -13.56 -26.50
C LYS A 280 -14.55 -12.09 -26.74
N ASP A 281 -13.57 -11.22 -26.53
CA ASP A 281 -13.74 -9.76 -26.57
C ASP A 281 -13.33 -9.17 -27.94
N LEU A 282 -13.03 -10.03 -28.93
CA LEU A 282 -12.69 -9.68 -30.31
C LEU A 282 -11.41 -8.82 -30.46
N TYR A 283 -10.41 -9.06 -29.60
CA TYR A 283 -9.07 -8.49 -29.77
C TYR A 283 -8.26 -9.27 -30.84
N CYS A 284 -7.21 -8.63 -31.35
CA CYS A 284 -6.38 -9.20 -32.41
C CYS A 284 -5.51 -10.37 -31.91
N MET A 285 -5.72 -11.59 -32.42
CA MET A 285 -4.93 -12.76 -32.01
C MET A 285 -3.44 -12.68 -32.39
N ASP A 286 -3.10 -11.97 -33.48
CA ASP A 286 -1.70 -11.70 -33.88
C ASP A 286 -0.93 -10.95 -32.77
N TRP A 287 -1.62 -10.10 -31.99
CA TRP A 287 -1.02 -9.44 -30.84
C TRP A 287 -0.59 -10.45 -29.77
N THR A 288 -1.43 -11.44 -29.45
CA THR A 288 -1.14 -12.45 -28.43
C THR A 288 0.06 -13.31 -28.84
N VAL A 289 0.13 -13.72 -30.11
CA VAL A 289 1.29 -14.49 -30.60
C VAL A 289 2.56 -13.64 -30.59
N LYS A 290 2.50 -12.37 -30.98
CA LYS A 290 3.65 -11.44 -30.87
C LYS A 290 4.07 -11.21 -29.42
N MET A 291 3.11 -11.14 -28.48
CA MET A 291 3.40 -11.06 -27.06
C MET A 291 4.12 -12.33 -26.58
N MET A 292 3.65 -13.52 -26.98
CA MET A 292 4.32 -14.78 -26.70
C MET A 292 5.76 -14.79 -27.24
N GLN A 293 5.98 -14.33 -28.48
CA GLN A 293 7.32 -14.26 -29.06
C GLN A 293 8.25 -13.35 -28.25
N LYS A 294 7.76 -12.17 -27.81
CA LYS A 294 8.55 -11.26 -26.96
C LYS A 294 8.89 -11.90 -25.62
N VAL A 295 7.94 -12.55 -24.96
CA VAL A 295 8.15 -13.24 -23.69
C VAL A 295 9.12 -14.43 -23.87
N CYS A 296 9.03 -15.17 -24.98
CA CYS A 296 9.98 -16.23 -25.32
C CYS A 296 11.43 -15.71 -25.40
N GLN A 297 11.64 -14.46 -25.81
CA GLN A 297 12.97 -13.86 -25.89
C GLN A 297 13.57 -13.53 -24.52
N VAL A 298 12.75 -13.45 -23.46
CA VAL A 298 13.21 -13.17 -22.08
C VAL A 298 13.90 -14.39 -21.46
N PHE A 299 13.52 -15.61 -21.86
CA PHE A 299 14.16 -16.83 -21.38
C PHE A 299 15.61 -16.94 -21.86
N SER A 300 16.49 -17.33 -20.94
CA SER A 300 17.94 -17.31 -21.16
C SER A 300 18.40 -18.49 -21.99
N THR A 301 17.78 -19.66 -21.79
CA THR A 301 18.21 -20.91 -22.44
C THR A 301 17.21 -21.39 -23.50
N PRO A 302 17.66 -22.07 -24.57
CA PRO A 302 16.76 -22.72 -25.53
C PRO A 302 15.86 -23.78 -24.88
N GLY A 303 16.36 -24.44 -23.82
CA GLY A 303 15.58 -25.41 -23.05
C GLY A 303 14.39 -24.77 -22.33
N GLU A 304 14.58 -23.61 -21.69
CA GLU A 304 13.49 -22.84 -21.07
C GLU A 304 12.45 -22.40 -22.10
N LYS A 305 12.90 -21.93 -23.27
CA LYS A 305 12.00 -21.53 -24.37
C LYS A 305 11.12 -22.68 -24.83
N ASN A 306 11.73 -23.85 -25.08
CA ASN A 306 11.01 -25.04 -25.49
C ASN A 306 10.05 -25.52 -24.40
N ASN A 307 10.48 -25.47 -23.13
CA ASN A 307 9.63 -25.83 -21.99
C ASN A 307 8.41 -24.91 -21.87
N PHE A 308 8.59 -23.60 -22.05
CA PHE A 308 7.49 -22.65 -22.05
C PHE A 308 6.50 -22.90 -23.20
N LEU A 309 6.99 -23.07 -24.44
CA LEU A 309 6.14 -23.37 -25.59
C LEU A 309 5.36 -24.68 -25.41
N GLN A 310 6.03 -25.74 -24.96
CA GLN A 310 5.37 -27.01 -24.62
C GLN A 310 4.32 -26.82 -23.52
N SER A 311 4.60 -25.97 -22.53
CA SER A 311 3.66 -25.66 -21.44
C SER A 311 2.43 -24.92 -21.96
N VAL A 312 2.55 -24.06 -22.98
CA VAL A 312 1.40 -23.38 -23.62
C VAL A 312 0.49 -24.40 -24.31
N GLU A 313 1.06 -25.31 -25.10
CA GLU A 313 0.30 -26.38 -25.75
C GLU A 313 -0.41 -27.28 -24.74
N ASN A 314 0.33 -27.69 -23.72
CA ASN A 314 -0.23 -28.47 -22.64
C ASN A 314 -1.35 -27.69 -21.94
N ALA A 315 -1.19 -26.39 -21.67
CA ALA A 315 -2.21 -25.58 -21.01
C ALA A 315 -3.51 -25.50 -21.83
N PHE A 316 -3.44 -25.36 -23.16
CA PHE A 316 -4.63 -25.44 -24.02
C PHE A 316 -5.32 -26.80 -23.89
N ALA A 317 -4.55 -27.89 -24.01
CA ALA A 317 -5.10 -29.24 -23.90
C ALA A 317 -5.79 -29.51 -22.56
N HIS A 318 -5.16 -29.14 -21.45
CA HIS A 318 -5.74 -29.32 -20.11
C HIS A 318 -7.02 -28.50 -19.94
N LEU A 319 -7.01 -27.21 -20.32
CA LEU A 319 -8.20 -26.35 -20.18
C LEU A 319 -9.37 -26.81 -21.07
N VAL A 320 -9.10 -27.28 -22.28
CA VAL A 320 -10.14 -27.86 -23.15
C VAL A 320 -10.74 -29.10 -22.53
N MET A 321 -9.91 -29.99 -21.97
CA MET A 321 -10.39 -31.21 -21.29
C MET A 321 -11.20 -30.89 -20.04
N ASP A 322 -10.74 -29.94 -19.22
CA ASP A 322 -11.46 -29.50 -18.01
C ASP A 322 -12.84 -28.92 -18.36
N MET A 323 -12.93 -28.06 -19.38
CA MET A 323 -14.21 -27.51 -19.84
C MET A 323 -15.10 -28.57 -20.49
N LEU A 324 -14.55 -29.49 -21.28
CA LEU A 324 -15.29 -30.61 -21.86
C LEU A 324 -15.89 -31.51 -20.77
N GLN A 325 -15.11 -31.82 -19.73
CA GLN A 325 -15.60 -32.60 -18.60
C GLN A 325 -16.74 -31.88 -17.87
N SER A 326 -16.64 -30.55 -17.68
CA SER A 326 -17.70 -29.73 -17.10
C SER A 326 -18.98 -29.76 -17.93
N VAL A 327 -18.88 -29.69 -19.26
CA VAL A 327 -20.04 -29.79 -20.18
C VAL A 327 -20.67 -31.19 -20.10
N MET A 328 -19.85 -32.24 -20.04
CA MET A 328 -20.34 -33.63 -19.98
C MET A 328 -21.01 -33.98 -18.64
N SER A 329 -20.70 -33.28 -17.55
CA SER A 329 -21.31 -33.54 -16.23
C SER A 329 -22.76 -33.07 -16.08
N GLY A 330 -23.30 -32.27 -17.01
CA GLY A 330 -24.74 -31.98 -17.11
C GLY A 330 -25.35 -31.28 -15.90
N ASP A 331 -24.72 -30.21 -15.41
CA ASP A 331 -25.31 -29.38 -14.34
C ASP A 331 -26.33 -28.41 -14.95
N ARG A 332 -27.61 -28.67 -14.66
CA ARG A 332 -28.78 -28.26 -15.48
C ARG A 332 -29.04 -26.75 -15.56
N ASP A 333 -28.34 -25.93 -14.77
CA ASP A 333 -28.52 -24.47 -14.74
C ASP A 333 -27.40 -23.70 -15.48
N GLU A 334 -26.32 -24.35 -15.94
CA GLU A 334 -25.16 -23.71 -16.62
C GLU A 334 -24.77 -24.31 -17.99
N GLU A 335 -25.56 -25.23 -18.55
CA GLU A 335 -25.23 -25.98 -19.78
C GLU A 335 -24.92 -25.06 -21.00
N ASP A 336 -25.67 -23.97 -21.17
CA ASP A 336 -25.46 -23.04 -22.29
C ASP A 336 -24.18 -22.21 -22.14
N SER A 337 -23.81 -21.83 -20.91
CA SER A 337 -22.62 -21.03 -20.62
C SER A 337 -21.34 -21.86 -20.74
N SER A 338 -21.37 -23.09 -20.21
CA SER A 338 -20.21 -24.00 -20.24
C SER A 338 -19.85 -24.43 -21.67
N PHE A 339 -20.85 -24.76 -22.50
CA PHE A 339 -20.62 -25.09 -23.90
C PHE A 339 -20.08 -23.89 -24.69
N LEU A 340 -20.60 -22.69 -24.45
CA LEU A 340 -20.13 -21.47 -25.10
C LEU A 340 -18.67 -21.15 -24.71
N ASN A 341 -18.30 -21.34 -23.44
CA ASN A 341 -16.92 -21.18 -22.99
C ASN A 341 -15.96 -22.17 -23.66
N LEU A 342 -16.35 -23.44 -23.78
CA LEU A 342 -15.59 -24.45 -24.52
C LEU A 342 -15.44 -24.07 -25.99
N PHE A 343 -16.51 -23.61 -26.63
CA PHE A 343 -16.49 -23.14 -28.02
C PHE A 343 -15.48 -22.00 -28.22
N HIS A 344 -15.51 -20.99 -27.35
CA HIS A 344 -14.54 -19.88 -27.41
C HIS A 344 -13.10 -20.36 -27.18
N LEU A 345 -12.87 -21.30 -26.27
CA LEU A 345 -11.52 -21.82 -26.01
C LEU A 345 -10.95 -22.59 -27.20
N VAL A 346 -11.76 -23.43 -27.86
CA VAL A 346 -11.34 -24.18 -29.05
C VAL A 346 -11.06 -23.24 -30.22
N ASN A 347 -11.89 -22.20 -30.42
CA ASN A 347 -11.62 -21.19 -31.44
C ASN A 347 -10.38 -20.36 -31.12
N ALA A 348 -10.18 -19.98 -29.86
CA ALA A 348 -8.98 -19.27 -29.43
C ALA A 348 -7.73 -20.11 -29.74
N GLN A 349 -7.75 -21.42 -29.44
CA GLN A 349 -6.67 -22.33 -29.80
C GLN A 349 -6.43 -22.35 -31.31
N ALA A 350 -7.47 -22.54 -32.12
CA ALA A 350 -7.33 -22.60 -33.58
C ALA A 350 -6.77 -21.30 -34.18
N ASN A 351 -7.29 -20.14 -33.74
CA ASN A 351 -6.84 -18.83 -34.19
C ASN A 351 -5.41 -18.52 -33.74
N PHE A 352 -5.04 -18.90 -32.52
CA PHE A 352 -3.68 -18.74 -32.01
C PHE A 352 -2.66 -19.52 -32.84
N HIS A 353 -2.94 -20.79 -33.12
CA HIS A 353 -2.07 -21.63 -33.95
C HIS A 353 -2.00 -21.16 -35.41
N LYS A 354 -3.11 -20.69 -35.97
CA LYS A 354 -3.15 -20.09 -37.31
C LYS A 354 -2.18 -18.91 -37.40
N GLU A 355 -2.16 -18.02 -36.41
CA GLU A 355 -1.24 -16.88 -36.40
C GLU A 355 0.22 -17.31 -36.20
N ILE A 356 0.49 -18.36 -35.39
CA ILE A 356 1.83 -18.97 -35.31
C ILE A 356 2.28 -19.47 -36.69
N LEU A 357 1.42 -20.19 -37.42
CA LEU A 357 1.73 -20.68 -38.77
C LEU A 357 2.01 -19.54 -39.74
N TYR A 358 1.24 -18.45 -39.69
CA TYR A 358 1.53 -17.29 -40.53
C TYR A 358 2.88 -16.64 -40.19
N LEU A 359 3.24 -16.55 -38.92
CA LEU A 359 4.52 -16.00 -38.49
C LEU A 359 5.71 -16.88 -38.92
N THR A 360 5.59 -18.21 -38.84
CA THR A 360 6.64 -19.13 -39.30
C THR A 360 6.79 -19.14 -40.82
N LEU A 361 5.68 -19.07 -41.57
CA LEU A 361 5.71 -18.99 -43.03
C LEU A 361 6.23 -17.63 -43.55
N ARG A 362 5.95 -16.52 -42.85
CA ARG A 362 6.48 -15.21 -43.22
C ARG A 362 7.97 -15.07 -42.91
N SER A 363 8.45 -15.62 -41.80
CA SER A 363 9.87 -15.57 -41.42
C SER A 363 10.78 -16.43 -42.30
N THR A 364 10.23 -17.42 -43.01
CA THR A 364 10.95 -18.23 -44.00
C THR A 364 10.95 -17.62 -45.40
N SER A 365 10.19 -16.55 -45.63
CA SER A 365 10.06 -15.85 -46.91
C SER A 365 10.99 -14.63 -47.06
N THR A 366 11.81 -14.37 -46.04
CA THR A 366 12.87 -13.33 -46.00
C THR A 366 14.20 -14.00 -45.71
#